data_AF-A0A924MDB6-F1
#
_entry.id   AF-A0A924MDB6-F1
#
_cell.length_a   1.000
_cell.length_b   1.000
_cell.length_c   1.000
_cell.angle_alpha   90.00
_cell.angle_beta   90.00
_cell.angle_gamma   90.00
#
_symmetry.space_group_name_H-M   'P 1'
#
loop_
_entity.id
_entity.type
_entity.pdbx_description
1 polymer ?
#
loop_
_entity_poly.entity_id
_entity_poly.type
_entity_poly.pdbx_seq_one_letter_code
_entity_poly.pdbx_strand_id
1 'polypeptide(L)'
;MKSEIELIKEIEAYLFQEMDAQQTSIFEKERKQNSSFDQKVSEHLNFLQSLKAYGDKKELKAGMENIHNDIDMVALRNEFEEKPSKIISFWRKSKRSLAVAASIAILVTLSTLFFTGQFDDQNHVSNYSELKRDMETIKRSQKALIRNINDAANQPKDISQYGGTGFALSANGYIVTNYHVVKDADSIYVQNGKGESFKAETIYIDPTYDIAVLQIVDPLFKNLSPLPYTFKKSNAELGEDVYTIGYPKDDIVYGKGYLSSSTGFGGDSTAYQVSIPVNPGNSG
;
A
#
# COMPACT_ATOMS: atom_id res chain seq x y z
N MET A 1 -30.79 24.82 23.29
CA MET A 1 -30.12 23.54 22.96
C MET A 1 -28.84 23.88 22.23
N LYS A 2 -27.70 23.28 22.61
CA LYS A 2 -26.45 23.38 21.84
C LYS A 2 -26.70 22.86 20.43
N SER A 3 -26.06 23.46 19.42
CA SER A 3 -26.10 22.91 18.06
C SER A 3 -25.32 21.59 17.99
N GLU A 4 -25.57 20.77 16.96
CA GLU A 4 -24.84 19.51 16.78
C GLU A 4 -23.34 19.74 16.54
N ILE A 5 -23.00 20.84 15.86
CA ILE A 5 -21.61 21.25 15.61
C ILE A 5 -20.93 21.65 16.92
N GLU A 6 -21.59 22.43 17.77
CA GLU A 6 -21.06 22.79 19.09
C GLU A 6 -20.79 21.56 19.96
N LEU A 7 -21.66 20.56 19.87
CA LEU A 7 -21.52 19.32 20.61
C LEU A 7 -20.34 18.47 20.10
N ILE A 8 -20.14 18.36 18.79
CA ILE A 8 -18.97 17.66 18.23
C ILE A 8 -17.68 18.38 18.62
N LYS A 9 -17.66 19.71 18.52
CA LYS A 9 -16.52 20.54 18.96
C LYS A 9 -16.15 20.27 20.42
N GLU A 10 -17.15 20.20 21.31
CA GLU A 10 -16.93 19.92 22.72
C GLU A 10 -16.42 18.49 22.95
N ILE A 11 -16.96 17.51 22.21
CA ILE A 11 -16.47 16.13 22.25
C ILE A 11 -15.00 16.06 21.80
N GLU A 12 -14.65 16.68 20.68
CA GLU A 12 -13.28 16.69 20.15
C GLU A 12 -12.31 17.35 21.13
N ALA A 13 -12.68 18.51 21.70
CA ALA A 13 -11.85 19.19 22.71
C ALA A 13 -11.61 18.31 23.95
N TYR A 14 -12.61 17.53 24.38
CA TYR A 14 -12.45 16.54 25.46
C TYR A 14 -11.49 15.41 25.06
N LEU A 15 -11.67 14.83 23.86
CA LEU A 15 -10.87 13.71 23.37
C LEU A 15 -9.40 14.10 23.12
N PHE A 16 -9.16 15.33 22.68
CA PHE A 16 -7.81 15.85 22.41
C PHE A 16 -7.15 16.48 23.66
N GLN A 17 -7.77 16.37 24.84
CA GLN A 17 -7.25 16.90 26.10
C GLN A 17 -7.02 18.42 26.06
N GLU A 18 -7.85 19.14 25.30
CA GLU A 18 -7.79 20.60 25.15
C GLU A 18 -8.65 21.33 26.20
N MET A 19 -9.44 20.59 27.00
CA MET A 19 -10.24 21.12 28.10
C MET A 19 -9.44 21.30 29.38
N ASP A 20 -9.77 22.34 30.15
CA ASP A 20 -9.27 22.50 31.51
C ASP A 20 -9.92 21.48 32.48
N ALA A 21 -9.38 21.38 33.70
CA ALA A 21 -9.86 20.42 34.71
C ALA A 21 -11.30 20.68 35.16
N GLN A 22 -11.76 21.93 35.16
CA GLN A 22 -13.14 22.27 35.54
C GLN A 22 -14.12 21.90 34.43
N GLN A 23 -13.79 22.25 33.18
CA GLN A 23 -14.53 21.90 31.97
C GLN A 23 -14.67 20.39 31.84
N THR A 24 -13.58 19.66 32.05
CA THR A 24 -13.56 18.19 32.04
C THR A 24 -14.54 17.60 33.06
N SER A 25 -14.53 18.11 34.29
CA SER A 25 -15.44 17.65 35.36
C SER A 25 -16.92 17.94 35.04
N ILE A 26 -17.20 19.12 34.46
CA ILE A 26 -18.56 19.48 34.00
C ILE A 26 -19.01 18.54 32.88
N PHE A 27 -18.15 18.29 31.89
CA PHE A 27 -18.42 17.41 30.76
C PHE A 27 -18.70 15.97 31.22
N GLU A 28 -17.88 15.43 32.13
CA GLU A 28 -18.11 14.10 32.70
C GLU A 28 -19.40 14.00 33.50
N LYS A 29 -19.77 15.07 34.21
CA LYS A 29 -21.06 15.15 34.90
C LYS A 29 -22.21 15.17 33.90
N GLU A 30 -22.09 15.91 32.80
CA GLU A 30 -23.08 15.96 31.72
C GLU A 30 -23.28 14.58 31.08
N ARG A 31 -22.19 13.85 30.80
CA ARG A 31 -22.24 12.45 30.32
C ARG A 31 -23.01 11.54 31.26
N LYS A 32 -22.78 11.64 32.57
CA LYS A 32 -23.49 10.82 33.56
C LYS A 32 -24.97 11.15 33.69
N GLN A 33 -25.33 12.42 33.47
CA GLN A 33 -26.70 12.91 33.65
C GLN A 33 -27.56 12.76 32.40
N ASN A 34 -26.95 12.78 31.21
CA ASN A 34 -27.65 12.76 29.93
C ASN A 34 -27.19 11.57 29.07
N SER A 35 -28.00 10.50 29.08
CA SER A 35 -27.73 9.29 28.31
C SER A 35 -27.65 9.54 26.79
N SER A 36 -28.43 10.49 26.25
CA SER A 36 -28.40 10.82 24.82
C SER A 36 -27.08 11.52 24.45
N PHE A 37 -26.59 12.40 25.34
CA PHE A 37 -25.30 13.04 25.17
C PHE A 37 -24.15 12.02 25.24
N ASP A 38 -24.16 11.14 26.24
CA ASP A 38 -23.13 10.09 26.38
C ASP A 38 -23.11 9.11 25.21
N GLN A 39 -24.29 8.79 24.65
CA GLN A 39 -24.37 7.99 23.43
C GLN A 39 -23.66 8.69 22.26
N LYS A 40 -23.88 9.99 22.04
CA LYS A 40 -23.20 10.75 20.98
C LYS A 40 -21.69 10.81 21.16
N VAL A 41 -21.23 10.99 22.41
CA VAL A 41 -19.80 10.97 22.76
C VAL A 41 -19.21 9.61 22.40
N SER A 42 -19.90 8.52 22.79
CA SER A 42 -19.46 7.15 22.54
C SER A 42 -19.46 6.81 21.04
N GLU A 43 -20.47 7.25 20.28
CA GLU A 43 -20.53 7.08 18.82
C GLU A 43 -19.32 7.74 18.13
N HIS A 44 -19.02 9.00 18.47
CA HIS A 44 -17.90 9.72 17.87
C HIS A 44 -16.54 9.10 18.27
N LEU A 45 -16.40 8.68 19.53
CA LEU A 45 -15.20 7.98 20.00
C LEU A 45 -14.99 6.65 19.25
N ASN A 46 -16.04 5.86 19.10
CA ASN A 46 -15.99 4.60 18.35
C ASN A 46 -15.62 4.82 16.88
N PHE A 47 -16.13 5.90 16.27
CA PHE A 47 -15.78 6.28 14.92
C PHE A 47 -14.27 6.56 14.78
N LEU A 48 -13.70 7.44 15.63
CA LEU A 48 -12.27 7.76 15.59
C LEU A 48 -11.38 6.53 15.90
N GLN A 49 -11.80 5.69 16.86
CA GLN A 49 -11.09 4.45 17.17
C GLN A 49 -11.09 3.48 15.99
N SER A 50 -12.21 3.40 15.25
CA SER A 50 -12.31 2.56 14.06
C SER A 50 -11.32 3.05 12.99
N LEU A 51 -11.27 4.36 12.71
CA LEU A 51 -10.31 4.93 11.76
C LEU A 51 -8.87 4.63 12.15
N LYS A 52 -8.52 4.80 13.43
CA LYS A 52 -7.19 4.46 13.94
C LYS A 52 -6.88 2.97 13.78
N ALA A 53 -7.80 2.09 14.15
CA ALA A 53 -7.61 0.64 14.03
C ALA A 53 -7.41 0.20 12.56
N TYR A 54 -8.11 0.84 11.61
CA TYR A 54 -7.87 0.62 10.18
C TYR A 54 -6.46 1.06 9.76
N GLY A 55 -6.01 2.23 10.22
CA GLY A 55 -4.65 2.72 10.02
C GLY A 55 -3.60 1.75 10.55
N ASP A 56 -3.71 1.36 11.83
CA ASP A 56 -2.78 0.43 12.49
C ASP A 56 -2.72 -0.93 11.76
N LYS A 57 -3.87 -1.45 11.30
CA LYS A 57 -3.94 -2.69 10.52
C LYS A 57 -3.24 -2.56 9.16
N LYS A 58 -3.39 -1.41 8.50
CA LYS A 58 -2.72 -1.14 7.22
C LYS A 58 -1.20 -1.11 7.40
N GLU A 59 -0.72 -0.40 8.43
CA GLU A 59 0.70 -0.32 8.76
C GLU A 59 1.28 -1.71 9.06
N LEU A 60 0.59 -2.51 9.89
CA LEU A 60 0.98 -3.88 10.17
C LEU A 60 1.08 -4.73 8.90
N LYS A 61 0.07 -4.65 8.03
CA LYS A 61 0.06 -5.40 6.77
C LYS A 61 1.24 -4.99 5.87
N ALA A 62 1.50 -3.69 5.72
CA ALA A 62 2.62 -3.19 4.94
C ALA A 62 3.97 -3.68 5.53
N GLY A 63 4.11 -3.65 6.86
CA GLY A 63 5.27 -4.20 7.56
C GLY A 63 5.47 -5.70 7.29
N MET A 64 4.38 -6.48 7.34
CA MET A 64 4.43 -7.92 7.04
C MET A 64 4.82 -8.21 5.58
N GLU A 65 4.30 -7.44 4.62
CA GLU A 65 4.64 -7.57 3.19
C GLU A 65 6.12 -7.23 2.94
N ASN A 66 6.63 -6.16 3.55
CA ASN A 66 8.04 -5.79 3.46
C ASN A 66 8.95 -6.91 4.01
N ILE A 67 8.64 -7.43 5.20
CA ILE A 67 9.36 -8.56 5.79
C ILE A 67 9.29 -9.78 4.87
N HIS A 68 8.13 -10.09 4.29
CA HIS A 68 7.97 -11.22 3.40
C HIS A 68 8.82 -11.11 2.14
N ASN A 69 8.92 -9.91 1.55
CA ASN A 69 9.74 -9.65 0.38
C ASN A 69 11.24 -9.71 0.67
N ASP A 70 11.66 -9.34 1.89
CA ASP A 70 13.06 -9.42 2.33
C ASP A 70 13.50 -10.84 2.69
N ILE A 71 12.57 -11.76 2.95
CA ILE A 71 12.90 -13.16 3.24
C ILE A 71 13.34 -13.87 1.95
N ASP A 72 14.66 -14.10 1.83
CA ASP A 72 15.22 -14.96 0.78
C ASP A 72 14.92 -16.44 1.09
N MET A 73 13.77 -16.89 0.59
CA MET A 73 13.32 -18.27 0.68
C MET A 73 14.32 -19.27 0.06
N VAL A 74 15.15 -18.84 -0.90
CA VAL A 74 16.16 -19.69 -1.55
C VAL A 74 17.39 -19.84 -0.66
N ALA A 75 17.84 -18.76 -0.02
CA ALA A 75 18.91 -18.81 0.98
C ALA A 75 18.50 -19.68 2.18
N LEU A 76 17.30 -19.48 2.74
CA LEU A 76 16.78 -20.30 3.83
C LEU A 76 16.67 -21.77 3.43
N ARG A 77 16.15 -22.07 2.23
CA ARG A 77 16.09 -23.44 1.72
C ARG A 77 17.49 -24.07 1.61
N ASN A 78 18.49 -23.33 1.14
CA ASN A 78 19.85 -23.84 1.00
C ASN A 78 20.55 -24.05 2.35
N GLU A 79 20.13 -23.32 3.39
CA GLU A 79 20.62 -23.45 4.76
C GLU A 79 20.00 -24.66 5.49
N PHE A 80 18.72 -24.95 5.22
CA PHE A 80 17.98 -26.08 5.82
C PHE A 80 17.89 -27.35 4.94
N GLU A 81 18.38 -27.33 3.69
CA GLU A 81 18.54 -28.55 2.89
C GLU A 81 19.68 -29.39 3.48
N GLU A 82 19.32 -30.43 4.24
CA GLU A 82 20.26 -31.50 4.59
C GLU A 82 20.80 -32.14 3.30
N LYS A 83 22.01 -31.74 2.90
CA LYS A 83 22.70 -32.35 1.77
C LYS A 83 22.91 -33.83 2.10
N PRO A 84 22.34 -34.77 1.34
CA PRO A 84 22.59 -36.19 1.59
C PRO A 84 24.10 -36.42 1.50
N SER A 85 24.67 -37.08 2.49
CA SER A 85 26.12 -37.27 2.54
C SER A 85 26.61 -37.80 1.21
N LYS A 86 27.68 -37.20 0.66
CA LYS A 86 28.22 -37.55 -0.67
C LYS A 86 28.45 -39.05 -0.83
N ILE A 87 28.69 -39.74 0.28
CA ILE A 87 28.88 -41.19 0.38
C ILE A 87 27.58 -41.93 0.05
N ILE A 88 26.43 -41.57 0.63
CA ILE A 88 25.16 -42.26 0.40
C ILE A 88 24.67 -42.08 -1.04
N SER A 89 24.81 -40.87 -1.60
CA SER A 89 24.42 -40.60 -2.99
C SER A 89 25.34 -41.28 -3.99
N PHE A 90 26.66 -41.29 -3.74
CA PHE A 90 27.63 -42.04 -4.54
C PHE A 90 27.37 -43.55 -4.48
N TRP A 91 27.14 -44.12 -3.28
CA TRP A 91 26.88 -45.56 -3.13
C TRP A 91 25.58 -45.98 -3.84
N ARG A 92 24.50 -45.19 -3.72
CA ARG A 92 23.23 -45.49 -4.40
C ARG A 92 23.37 -45.45 -5.93
N LYS A 93 24.09 -44.47 -6.47
CA LYS A 93 24.24 -44.28 -7.92
C LYS A 93 25.25 -45.25 -8.53
N SER A 94 26.36 -45.49 -7.84
CA SER A 94 27.47 -46.27 -8.36
C SER A 94 27.44 -47.73 -7.96
N LYS A 95 26.61 -48.22 -7.02
CA LYS A 95 26.67 -49.64 -6.58
C LYS A 95 26.62 -50.68 -7.71
N ARG A 96 25.79 -50.45 -8.75
CA ARG A 96 25.70 -51.36 -9.90
C ARG A 96 26.93 -51.22 -10.80
N SER A 97 27.33 -49.99 -11.12
CA SER A 97 28.53 -49.71 -11.92
C SER A 97 29.83 -50.08 -11.21
N LEU A 98 29.88 -50.07 -9.87
CA LEU A 98 31.03 -50.43 -9.05
C LEU A 98 31.21 -51.94 -9.00
N ALA A 99 30.12 -52.72 -8.91
CA ALA A 99 30.18 -54.17 -9.04
C ALA A 99 30.63 -54.60 -10.44
N VAL A 100 30.13 -53.91 -11.47
CA VAL A 100 30.56 -54.10 -12.87
C VAL A 100 32.02 -53.65 -13.05
N ALA A 101 32.42 -52.51 -12.49
CA ALA A 101 33.80 -52.04 -12.56
C ALA A 101 34.77 -52.93 -11.77
N ALA A 102 34.36 -53.54 -10.65
CA ALA A 102 35.19 -54.47 -9.90
C ALA A 102 35.40 -55.79 -10.67
N SER A 103 34.36 -56.31 -11.32
CA SER A 103 34.47 -57.49 -12.18
C SER A 103 35.28 -57.20 -13.46
N ILE A 104 35.08 -56.02 -14.06
CA ILE A 104 35.91 -55.54 -15.17
C ILE A 104 37.33 -55.29 -14.70
N ALA A 105 37.59 -54.74 -13.51
CA ALA A 105 38.95 -54.51 -13.01
C ALA A 105 39.66 -55.84 -12.73
N ILE A 106 38.97 -56.86 -12.25
CA ILE A 106 39.52 -58.22 -12.12
C ILE A 106 39.83 -58.81 -13.50
N LEU A 107 38.92 -58.68 -14.47
CA LEU A 107 39.13 -59.16 -15.83
C LEU A 107 40.22 -58.38 -16.57
N VAL A 108 40.27 -57.07 -16.39
CA VAL A 108 41.27 -56.18 -16.98
C VAL A 108 42.60 -56.43 -16.31
N THR A 109 42.71 -56.58 -14.99
CA THR A 109 44.00 -56.96 -14.38
C THR A 109 44.49 -58.32 -14.85
N LEU A 110 43.61 -59.31 -15.06
CA LEU A 110 43.94 -60.59 -15.68
C LEU A 110 44.38 -60.45 -17.15
N SER A 111 43.61 -59.70 -17.94
CA SER A 111 43.87 -59.46 -19.36
C SER A 111 45.07 -58.56 -19.59
N THR A 112 45.32 -57.58 -18.73
CA THR A 112 46.47 -56.68 -18.76
C THR A 112 47.71 -57.46 -18.37
N LEU A 113 47.68 -58.36 -17.37
CA LEU A 113 48.76 -59.32 -17.15
C LEU A 113 49.06 -60.20 -18.38
N PHE A 114 48.02 -60.55 -19.15
CA PHE A 114 48.15 -61.31 -20.40
C PHE A 114 48.64 -60.46 -21.59
N PHE A 115 48.29 -59.16 -21.63
CA PHE A 115 48.55 -58.24 -22.75
C PHE A 115 49.71 -57.25 -22.52
N THR A 116 50.28 -57.14 -21.31
CA THR A 116 51.53 -56.38 -21.05
C THR A 116 52.77 -56.98 -21.72
N GLY A 117 52.59 -57.89 -22.68
CA GLY A 117 53.59 -58.26 -23.69
C GLY A 117 53.61 -57.37 -24.93
N GLN A 118 52.61 -56.50 -25.18
CA GLN A 118 52.61 -55.61 -26.35
C GLN A 118 51.96 -54.24 -26.04
N PHE A 119 52.84 -53.22 -25.95
CA PHE A 119 52.70 -51.74 -26.03
C PHE A 119 51.34 -51.15 -26.44
N ASP A 120 50.80 -50.08 -25.82
CA ASP A 120 51.22 -48.68 -25.47
C ASP A 120 50.53 -47.64 -26.38
N ASP A 121 50.11 -46.55 -25.74
CA ASP A 121 49.00 -45.64 -26.02
C ASP A 121 49.44 -44.33 -26.70
N GLN A 122 48.60 -43.66 -27.50
CA GLN A 122 48.73 -42.22 -27.78
C GLN A 122 47.42 -41.52 -28.25
N ASN A 123 46.91 -40.67 -27.33
CA ASN A 123 46.74 -39.21 -27.41
C ASN A 123 45.65 -38.53 -28.28
N HIS A 124 44.80 -37.77 -27.57
CA HIS A 124 43.91 -36.69 -28.01
C HIS A 124 44.56 -35.30 -27.83
N VAL A 125 44.32 -34.32 -28.72
CA VAL A 125 43.78 -32.96 -28.41
C VAL A 125 43.49 -32.13 -29.68
N SER A 126 42.35 -31.41 -29.73
CA SER A 126 42.27 -30.03 -30.29
C SER A 126 40.85 -29.42 -30.13
N ASN A 127 40.53 -28.75 -29.02
CA ASN A 127 39.26 -27.99 -28.83
C ASN A 127 39.41 -26.75 -27.93
N TYR A 128 40.44 -25.92 -28.15
CA TYR A 128 40.65 -24.67 -27.38
C TYR A 128 40.32 -23.38 -28.14
N SER A 129 40.03 -23.46 -29.44
CA SER A 129 39.76 -22.29 -30.29
C SER A 129 38.30 -21.83 -30.31
N GLU A 130 37.36 -22.72 -29.98
CA GLU A 130 35.92 -22.42 -30.00
C GLU A 130 35.48 -21.60 -28.78
N LEU A 131 36.01 -21.93 -27.59
CA LEU A 131 35.65 -21.28 -26.33
C LEU A 131 36.02 -19.78 -26.29
N LYS A 132 37.03 -19.36 -27.06
CA LYS A 132 37.47 -17.95 -27.13
C LYS A 132 36.53 -17.08 -27.97
N ARG A 133 35.80 -17.67 -28.93
CA ARG A 133 34.85 -16.94 -29.78
C ARG A 133 33.52 -16.70 -29.07
N ASP A 134 33.07 -17.63 -28.24
CA ASP A 134 31.82 -17.50 -27.50
C ASP A 134 31.92 -16.44 -26.39
N MET A 135 33.09 -16.30 -25.77
CA MET A 135 33.33 -15.29 -24.73
C MET A 135 33.16 -13.85 -25.26
N GLU A 136 33.63 -13.59 -26.49
CA GLU A 136 33.53 -12.26 -27.12
C GLU A 136 32.09 -11.89 -27.49
N THR A 137 31.27 -12.89 -27.84
CA THR A 137 29.85 -12.70 -28.17
C THR A 137 29.04 -12.33 -26.93
N ILE A 138 29.30 -13.00 -25.80
CA ILE A 138 28.64 -12.73 -24.51
C ILE A 138 28.99 -11.33 -23.98
N LYS A 139 30.22 -10.86 -24.19
CA LYS A 139 30.66 -9.53 -23.71
C LYS A 139 29.96 -8.39 -24.45
N ARG A 140 29.61 -8.58 -25.72
CA ARG A 140 28.90 -7.58 -26.53
C ARG A 140 27.42 -7.50 -26.19
N SER A 141 26.75 -8.63 -25.94
CA SER A 141 25.34 -8.65 -25.54
C SER A 141 25.13 -8.01 -24.17
N GLN A 142 26.04 -8.23 -23.21
CA GLN A 142 25.98 -7.56 -21.91
C GLN A 142 26.09 -6.03 -22.02
N LYS A 143 26.99 -5.51 -22.86
CA LYS A 143 27.18 -4.05 -23.03
C LYS A 143 25.97 -3.37 -23.66
N ALA A 144 25.25 -4.04 -24.56
CA ALA A 144 24.02 -3.53 -25.17
C ALA A 144 22.85 -3.49 -24.16
N LEU A 145 22.73 -4.49 -23.29
CA LEU A 145 21.70 -4.53 -22.24
C LEU A 145 21.89 -3.41 -21.21
N ILE A 146 23.14 -3.15 -20.78
CA ILE A 146 23.46 -2.09 -19.81
C ILE A 146 23.08 -0.71 -20.35
N ARG A 147 23.28 -0.47 -21.65
CA ARG A 147 22.92 0.81 -22.27
C ARG A 147 21.40 1.05 -22.27
N ASN A 148 20.60 0.04 -22.60
CA ASN A 148 19.14 0.16 -22.60
C ASN A 148 18.55 0.38 -21.19
N ILE A 149 19.17 -0.20 -20.16
CA ILE A 149 18.77 0.02 -18.75
C ILE A 149 19.06 1.46 -18.31
N ASN A 150 20.22 2.00 -18.69
CA ASN A 150 20.60 3.38 -18.36
C ASN A 150 19.74 4.41 -19.13
N ASP A 151 19.32 4.09 -20.35
CA ASP A 151 18.42 4.95 -21.13
C ASP A 151 16.98 4.94 -20.58
N ALA A 152 16.53 3.82 -19.97
CA ALA A 152 15.23 3.73 -19.29
C ALA A 152 15.21 4.44 -17.92
N ALA A 153 16.33 4.46 -17.20
CA ALA A 153 16.47 5.16 -15.93
C ALA A 153 16.55 6.70 -16.05
N ASN A 154 16.82 7.22 -17.26
CA ASN A 154 16.98 8.65 -17.55
C ASN A 154 15.76 9.29 -18.24
N GLN A 155 14.61 8.60 -18.32
CA GLN A 155 13.38 9.29 -18.70
C GLN A 155 12.92 10.18 -17.54
N PRO A 156 12.62 11.47 -17.76
CA PRO A 156 11.93 12.27 -16.75
C PRO A 156 10.61 11.56 -16.44
N LYS A 157 10.45 11.07 -15.20
CA LYS A 157 9.14 10.65 -14.70
C LYS A 157 8.28 11.90 -14.73
N ASP A 158 7.35 11.99 -15.69
CA ASP A 158 6.40 13.09 -15.74
C ASP A 158 5.69 13.13 -14.38
N ILE A 159 5.97 14.15 -13.58
CA ILE A 159 5.34 14.33 -12.27
C ILE A 159 3.95 14.89 -12.59
N SER A 160 3.03 14.02 -13.00
CA SER A 160 1.65 14.40 -13.22
C SER A 160 1.04 14.72 -11.86
N GLN A 161 0.94 16.01 -11.55
CA GLN A 161 0.18 16.47 -10.39
C GLN A 161 -1.31 16.33 -10.71
N TYR A 162 -1.92 15.27 -10.18
CA TYR A 162 -3.36 15.09 -10.14
C TYR A 162 -3.86 15.59 -8.79
N GLY A 163 -4.91 16.41 -8.80
CA GLY A 163 -5.48 17.03 -7.61
C GLY A 163 -6.99 16.79 -7.52
N GLY A 164 -7.49 16.80 -6.30
CA GLY A 164 -8.91 16.71 -5.98
C GLY A 164 -9.21 17.48 -4.70
N THR A 165 -10.44 17.36 -4.25
CA THR A 165 -10.93 17.93 -3.00
C THR A 165 -10.93 16.86 -1.92
N GLY A 166 -10.77 17.26 -0.66
CA GLY A 166 -11.01 16.39 0.48
C GLY A 166 -11.70 17.16 1.60
N PHE A 167 -12.47 16.44 2.41
CA PHE A 167 -13.17 16.99 3.57
C PHE A 167 -12.60 16.41 4.85
N ALA A 168 -12.33 17.26 5.83
CA ALA A 168 -11.91 16.79 7.14
C ALA A 168 -13.05 16.04 7.83
N LEU A 169 -12.73 14.87 8.38
CA LEU A 169 -13.63 14.07 9.21
C LEU A 169 -13.50 14.42 10.69
N SER A 170 -12.33 14.93 11.08
CA SER A 170 -12.03 15.33 12.45
C SER A 170 -10.89 16.34 12.50
N ALA A 171 -10.78 17.08 13.60
CA ALA A 171 -9.77 18.13 13.72
C ALA A 171 -8.32 17.60 13.77
N ASN A 172 -8.10 16.34 14.15
CA ASN A 172 -6.76 15.71 14.19
C ASN A 172 -6.27 15.18 12.84
N GLY A 173 -6.88 15.58 11.72
CA GLY A 173 -6.29 15.40 10.39
C GLY A 173 -6.72 14.13 9.65
N TYR A 174 -7.83 13.51 10.01
CA TYR A 174 -8.49 12.53 9.15
C TYR A 174 -9.25 13.25 8.04
N ILE A 175 -9.03 12.88 6.78
CA ILE A 175 -9.64 13.49 5.60
C ILE A 175 -10.31 12.41 4.76
N VAL A 176 -11.52 12.66 4.25
CA VAL A 176 -12.16 11.83 3.22
C VAL A 176 -12.00 12.47 1.84
N THR A 177 -11.80 11.65 0.83
CA THR A 177 -11.77 12.04 -0.59
C THR A 177 -12.21 10.86 -1.45
N ASN A 178 -12.22 11.00 -2.77
CA ASN A 178 -12.48 9.88 -3.66
C ASN A 178 -11.28 8.93 -3.79
N TYR A 179 -11.55 7.64 -3.95
CA TYR A 179 -10.51 6.63 -4.19
C TYR A 179 -9.75 6.89 -5.49
N HIS A 180 -10.45 7.24 -6.58
CA HIS A 180 -9.80 7.50 -7.87
C HIS A 180 -8.82 8.67 -7.84
N VAL A 181 -8.93 9.57 -6.85
CA VAL A 181 -8.01 10.70 -6.66
C VAL A 181 -6.66 10.23 -6.14
N VAL A 182 -6.64 9.14 -5.37
CA VAL A 182 -5.44 8.69 -4.64
C VAL A 182 -4.87 7.34 -5.13
N LYS A 183 -5.62 6.60 -5.96
CA LYS A 183 -5.29 5.20 -6.33
C LYS A 183 -3.91 4.99 -6.96
N ASP A 184 -3.41 5.97 -7.72
CA ASP A 184 -2.14 5.89 -8.46
C ASP A 184 -1.11 6.91 -7.92
N ALA A 185 -1.38 7.50 -6.75
CA ALA A 185 -0.52 8.52 -6.17
C ALA A 185 0.68 7.87 -5.47
N ASP A 186 1.89 8.19 -5.93
CA ASP A 186 3.13 7.80 -5.23
C ASP A 186 3.27 8.48 -3.86
N SER A 187 2.72 9.70 -3.74
CA SER A 187 2.78 10.51 -2.53
C SER A 187 1.56 11.42 -2.48
N ILE A 188 0.96 11.55 -1.30
CA ILE A 188 -0.25 12.33 -1.10
C ILE A 188 0.07 13.50 -0.18
N TYR A 189 -0.33 14.69 -0.62
CA TYR A 189 -0.22 15.93 0.14
C TYR A 189 -1.59 16.57 0.24
N VAL A 190 -1.96 17.01 1.44
CA VAL A 190 -3.17 17.77 1.68
C VAL A 190 -2.77 19.24 1.78
N GLN A 191 -3.31 20.06 0.89
CA GLN A 191 -3.09 21.50 0.91
C GLN A 191 -4.28 22.20 1.58
N ASN A 192 -4.00 23.12 2.49
CA ASN A 192 -5.03 23.96 3.10
C ASN A 192 -5.30 25.22 2.27
N GLY A 193 -6.38 25.96 2.60
CA GLY A 193 -6.74 27.20 1.91
C GLY A 193 -5.73 28.36 2.03
N LYS A 194 -4.65 28.19 2.79
CA LYS A 194 -3.52 29.15 2.87
C LYS A 194 -2.35 28.74 1.97
N GLY A 195 -2.46 27.60 1.28
CA GLY A 195 -1.42 27.03 0.43
C GLY A 195 -0.41 26.13 1.16
N GLU A 196 -0.55 25.93 2.48
CA GLU A 196 0.33 25.06 3.26
C GLU A 196 0.01 23.59 2.94
N SER A 197 1.03 22.80 2.62
CA SER A 197 0.89 21.39 2.25
C SER A 197 1.44 20.47 3.33
N PHE A 198 0.69 19.44 3.69
CA PHE A 198 1.05 18.46 4.71
C PHE A 198 1.06 17.07 4.10
N LYS A 199 2.08 16.26 4.43
CA LYS A 199 2.12 14.86 3.99
C LYS A 199 0.97 14.06 4.64
N ALA A 200 0.26 13.30 3.82
CA ALA A 200 -0.80 12.41 4.27
C ALA A 200 -0.58 10.98 3.75
N GLU A 201 -1.16 10.03 4.47
CA GLU A 201 -1.16 8.62 4.12
C GLU A 201 -2.59 8.10 4.05
N THR A 202 -2.88 7.26 3.07
CA THR A 202 -4.18 6.60 2.98
C THR A 202 -4.31 5.58 4.10
N ILE A 203 -5.39 5.61 4.89
CA ILE A 203 -5.65 4.63 5.95
C ILE A 203 -6.69 3.60 5.56
N TYR A 204 -7.63 3.99 4.69
CA TYR A 204 -8.75 3.15 4.25
C TYR A 204 -9.09 3.50 2.81
N ILE A 205 -9.44 2.47 2.03
CA ILE A 205 -9.96 2.63 0.67
C ILE A 205 -11.13 1.69 0.48
N ASP A 206 -12.12 2.16 -0.28
CA ASP A 206 -13.21 1.36 -0.80
C ASP A 206 -13.38 1.66 -2.30
N PRO A 207 -12.81 0.82 -3.17
CA PRO A 207 -12.96 0.98 -4.62
C PRO A 207 -14.40 0.83 -5.11
N THR A 208 -15.29 0.20 -4.35
CA THR A 208 -16.68 -0.05 -4.75
C THR A 208 -17.49 1.24 -4.68
N TYR A 209 -17.29 2.01 -3.61
CA TYR A 209 -17.99 3.29 -3.37
C TYR A 209 -17.15 4.50 -3.74
N ASP A 210 -15.95 4.28 -4.30
CA ASP A 210 -15.00 5.33 -4.66
C ASP A 210 -14.61 6.23 -3.48
N ILE A 211 -14.36 5.64 -2.31
CA ILE A 211 -14.02 6.34 -1.06
C ILE A 211 -12.57 6.06 -0.66
N ALA A 212 -11.85 7.09 -0.26
CA ALA A 212 -10.58 6.98 0.44
C ALA A 212 -10.59 7.84 1.70
N VAL A 213 -10.05 7.30 2.79
CA VAL A 213 -9.76 8.06 4.00
C VAL A 213 -8.25 8.19 4.15
N LEU A 214 -7.81 9.39 4.40
CA LEU A 214 -6.42 9.80 4.60
C LEU A 214 -6.21 10.25 6.03
N GLN A 215 -4.99 10.11 6.53
CA GLN A 215 -4.52 10.70 7.77
C GLN A 215 -3.32 11.59 7.48
N ILE A 216 -3.32 12.81 7.99
CA ILE A 216 -2.14 13.68 7.96
C ILE A 216 -1.12 13.14 8.96
N VAL A 217 0.08 12.83 8.47
CA VAL A 217 1.20 12.26 9.25
C VAL A 217 2.36 13.25 9.41
N ASP A 218 2.19 14.47 8.90
CA ASP A 218 3.22 15.51 8.93
C ASP A 218 3.43 16.05 10.36
N PRO A 219 4.66 16.04 10.91
CA PRO A 219 4.94 16.57 12.25
C PRO A 219 4.64 18.07 12.42
N LEU A 220 4.60 18.82 11.32
CA LEU A 220 4.28 20.26 11.34
C LEU A 220 2.77 20.53 11.40
N PHE A 221 1.95 19.51 11.16
CA PHE A 221 0.50 19.63 11.24
C PHE A 221 0.06 19.87 12.70
N LYS A 222 -0.83 20.86 12.85
CA LYS A 222 -1.53 21.12 14.11
C LYS A 222 -3.00 20.83 13.89
N ASN A 223 -3.68 20.42 14.96
CA ASN A 223 -5.13 20.21 14.94
C ASN A 223 -5.84 21.39 14.26
N LEU A 224 -6.77 21.07 13.37
CA LEU A 224 -7.62 22.05 12.72
C LEU A 224 -8.50 22.75 13.76
N SER A 225 -9.02 23.91 13.38
CA SER A 225 -10.16 24.44 14.13
C SER A 225 -11.35 23.47 14.00
N PRO A 226 -12.24 23.43 15.00
CA PRO A 226 -13.41 22.56 14.98
C PRO A 226 -14.20 22.72 13.68
N LEU A 227 -14.61 21.59 13.12
CA LEU A 227 -15.20 21.57 11.79
C LEU A 227 -16.55 22.30 11.77
N PRO A 228 -16.82 23.17 10.78
CA PRO A 228 -18.06 23.95 10.73
C PRO A 228 -19.23 23.16 10.12
N TYR A 229 -19.13 21.82 10.07
CA TYR A 229 -20.13 20.93 9.48
C TYR A 229 -20.18 19.58 10.21
N THR A 230 -21.23 18.83 9.95
CA THR A 230 -21.45 17.48 10.47
C THR A 230 -22.23 16.64 9.46
N PHE A 231 -22.37 15.34 9.71
CA PHE A 231 -23.18 14.44 8.91
C PHE A 231 -24.65 14.54 9.28
N LYS A 232 -25.50 14.76 8.27
CA LYS A 232 -26.94 14.65 8.44
C LYS A 232 -27.30 13.18 8.69
N LYS A 233 -27.94 12.89 9.83
CA LYS A 233 -28.39 11.52 10.19
C LYS A 233 -29.70 11.12 9.52
N SER A 234 -30.48 12.08 9.04
CA SER A 234 -31.71 11.84 8.26
C SER A 234 -31.43 11.89 6.77
N ASN A 235 -32.28 11.21 6.00
CA ASN A 235 -32.21 11.29 4.54
C ASN A 235 -32.48 12.72 4.05
N ALA A 236 -31.82 13.10 2.96
CA ALA A 236 -32.12 14.34 2.27
C ALA A 236 -33.49 14.26 1.56
N GLU A 237 -34.22 15.36 1.55
CA GLU A 237 -35.55 15.44 0.95
C GLU A 237 -35.47 15.99 -0.48
N LEU A 238 -36.39 15.54 -1.34
CA LEU A 238 -36.43 15.99 -2.72
C LEU A 238 -36.64 17.52 -2.79
N GLY A 239 -35.82 18.21 -3.57
CA GLY A 239 -35.87 19.67 -3.68
C GLY A 239 -35.14 20.42 -2.56
N GLU A 240 -34.50 19.72 -1.61
CA GLU A 240 -33.67 20.35 -0.59
C GLU A 240 -32.48 21.08 -1.23
N ASP A 241 -32.19 22.29 -0.75
CA ASP A 241 -31.05 23.09 -1.20
C ASP A 241 -29.74 22.36 -0.84
N VAL A 242 -28.84 22.23 -1.81
CA VAL A 242 -27.52 21.63 -1.63
C VAL A 242 -26.43 22.55 -2.16
N TYR A 243 -25.24 22.42 -1.59
CA TYR A 243 -24.08 23.20 -1.94
C TYR A 243 -22.87 22.30 -2.13
N THR A 244 -22.05 22.60 -3.12
CA THR A 244 -20.75 21.95 -3.33
C THR A 244 -19.65 22.95 -3.07
N ILE A 245 -18.59 22.45 -2.45
CA ILE A 245 -17.35 23.19 -2.22
C ILE A 245 -16.24 22.28 -2.75
N GLY A 246 -15.37 22.82 -3.59
CA GLY A 246 -14.23 22.06 -4.12
C GLY A 246 -13.08 22.94 -4.56
N TYR A 247 -11.99 22.30 -4.92
CA TYR A 247 -10.77 22.93 -5.44
C TYR A 247 -10.50 22.47 -6.88
N PRO A 248 -11.35 22.83 -7.85
CA PRO A 248 -11.10 22.52 -9.27
C PRO A 248 -9.91 23.29 -9.87
N LYS A 249 -9.40 24.27 -9.12
CA LYS A 249 -8.20 25.08 -9.38
C LYS A 249 -7.52 25.32 -8.04
N ASP A 250 -6.48 26.16 -8.01
CA ASP A 250 -5.79 26.59 -6.79
C ASP A 250 -6.66 27.47 -5.84
N ASP A 251 -7.97 27.55 -6.08
CA ASP A 251 -8.91 28.32 -5.28
C ASP A 251 -10.25 27.59 -5.14
N ILE A 252 -10.96 27.91 -4.07
CA ILE A 252 -12.24 27.31 -3.71
C ILE A 252 -13.33 27.71 -4.70
N VAL A 253 -14.07 26.74 -5.21
CA VAL A 253 -15.24 26.94 -6.05
C VAL A 253 -16.48 26.47 -5.31
N TYR A 254 -17.43 27.39 -5.18
CA TYR A 254 -18.73 27.18 -4.59
C TYR A 254 -19.79 26.98 -5.68
N GLY A 255 -20.61 25.94 -5.52
CA GLY A 255 -21.78 25.67 -6.35
C GLY A 255 -23.04 25.56 -5.50
N LYS A 256 -24.16 26.11 -5.98
CA LYS A 256 -25.49 25.93 -5.38
C LYS A 256 -26.37 25.13 -6.33
N GLY A 257 -27.19 24.23 -5.78
CA GLY A 257 -28.30 23.61 -6.49
C GLY A 257 -29.27 22.94 -5.53
N TYR A 258 -29.90 21.87 -5.98
CA TYR A 258 -30.92 21.15 -5.22
C TYR A 258 -30.84 19.63 -5.43
N LEU A 259 -31.35 18.87 -4.47
CA LEU A 259 -31.49 17.42 -4.60
C LEU A 259 -32.56 17.10 -5.64
N SER A 260 -32.17 16.46 -6.75
CA SER A 260 -33.06 16.14 -7.86
C SER A 260 -33.59 14.70 -7.81
N SER A 261 -32.94 13.80 -7.08
CA SER A 261 -33.43 12.44 -6.78
C SER A 261 -32.84 11.92 -5.47
N SER A 262 -33.65 11.15 -4.73
CA SER A 262 -33.21 10.45 -3.51
C SER A 262 -32.37 9.20 -3.79
N THR A 263 -32.23 8.81 -5.06
CA THR A 263 -31.37 7.71 -5.51
C THR A 263 -30.48 8.17 -6.66
N GLY A 264 -29.32 7.55 -6.78
CA GLY A 264 -28.39 7.73 -7.89
C GLY A 264 -28.88 7.11 -9.20
N PHE A 265 -27.99 7.10 -10.19
CA PHE A 265 -28.27 6.54 -11.51
C PHE A 265 -28.67 5.07 -11.41
N GLY A 266 -29.70 4.67 -12.16
CA GLY A 266 -30.19 3.29 -12.14
C GLY A 266 -30.86 2.86 -10.84
N GLY A 267 -31.18 3.79 -9.94
CA GLY A 267 -31.83 3.49 -8.65
C GLY A 267 -30.85 3.10 -7.53
N ASP A 268 -29.58 3.47 -7.66
CA ASP A 268 -28.57 3.26 -6.61
C ASP A 268 -28.98 3.97 -5.31
N SER A 269 -29.25 3.19 -4.25
CA SER A 269 -29.65 3.69 -2.94
C SER A 269 -28.48 4.25 -2.11
N THR A 270 -27.25 4.11 -2.58
CA THR A 270 -26.04 4.58 -1.88
C THR A 270 -25.59 5.96 -2.35
N ALA A 271 -26.24 6.51 -3.38
CA ALA A 271 -25.93 7.80 -3.96
C ALA A 271 -27.17 8.70 -4.05
N TYR A 272 -26.92 10.01 -4.08
CA TYR A 272 -27.92 11.04 -4.36
C TYR A 272 -27.68 11.63 -5.74
N GLN A 273 -28.76 12.01 -6.43
CA GLN A 273 -28.65 12.83 -7.63
C GLN A 273 -28.92 14.29 -7.28
N VAL A 274 -27.98 15.15 -7.65
CA VAL A 274 -28.09 16.60 -7.43
C VAL A 274 -28.07 17.34 -8.76
N SER A 275 -28.77 18.46 -8.83
CA SER A 275 -28.71 19.38 -9.96
C SER A 275 -27.81 20.56 -9.60
N ILE A 276 -26.51 20.43 -9.88
CA ILE A 276 -25.48 21.44 -9.58
C ILE A 276 -24.50 21.50 -10.75
N PRO A 277 -24.03 22.70 -11.17
CA PRO A 277 -22.93 22.80 -12.13
C PRO A 277 -21.64 22.21 -11.52
N VAL A 278 -21.10 21.17 -12.14
CA VAL A 278 -19.83 20.54 -11.70
C VAL A 278 -18.73 20.77 -12.73
N ASN A 279 -17.51 21.07 -12.25
CA ASN A 279 -16.31 21.23 -13.06
C ASN A 279 -15.27 20.16 -12.68
N PRO A 280 -14.33 19.80 -13.57
CA PRO A 280 -13.20 18.93 -13.23
C PRO A 280 -12.43 19.47 -12.01
N GLY A 281 -12.10 18.59 -11.06
CA GLY A 281 -11.41 18.89 -9.80
C GLY A 281 -12.32 19.23 -8.60
N ASN A 282 -13.65 19.12 -8.78
CA ASN A 282 -14.59 18.95 -7.67
C ASN A 282 -14.57 17.52 -7.07
N SER A 283 -13.84 16.56 -7.65
CA SER A 283 -13.76 15.18 -7.15
C SER A 283 -13.23 15.16 -5.73
N GLY A 284 -14.05 14.80 -4.76
CA GLY A 284 -13.73 14.72 -3.34
C GLY A 284 -14.88 14.22 -2.49
#